data_AF-A0A3A9WBA7-F1
#
_entry.id   AF-A0A3A9WBA7-F1
#
_cell.length_a   1.000
_cell.length_b   1.000
_cell.length_c   1.000
_cell.angle_alpha   90.00
_cell.angle_beta   90.00
_cell.angle_gamma   90.00
#
_symmetry.space_group_name_H-M   'P 1'
#
loop_
_entity.id
_entity.type
_entity.pdbx_description
1 polymer ?
#
loop_
_entity_poly.entity_id
_entity_poly.type
_entity_poly.pdbx_seq_one_letter_code
_entity_poly.pdbx_strand_id
1 'polypeptide(L)'
;MAWATSNRRQRLPDDWPTRRAAALRRDGFRCVALLADGERCTEPATDVDHIVPGDDHALTNLQSLCSWHHARKSAREGQAANRAKQRPSRRRPDKPHPGEVR
;
A
#
# COMPACT_ATOMS: atom_id res chain seq x y z
N MET A 1 0.31 -14.57 -20.06
CA MET A 1 0.55 -14.03 -18.70
C MET A 1 0.68 -12.51 -18.81
N ALA A 2 -0.29 -11.75 -18.32
CA ALA A 2 -0.29 -10.28 -18.44
C ALA A 2 0.16 -9.64 -17.10
N TRP A 3 1.47 -9.54 -16.91
CA TRP A 3 2.07 -8.81 -15.78
C TRP A 3 2.61 -7.47 -16.30
N ALA A 4 1.76 -6.44 -16.49
CA ALA A 4 2.16 -5.01 -16.50
C ALA A 4 1.08 -4.07 -17.10
N THR A 5 -0.11 -3.95 -16.50
CA THR A 5 -1.06 -2.89 -16.89
C THR A 5 -1.39 -1.93 -15.75
N SER A 6 -0.39 -1.61 -14.91
CA SER A 6 -0.55 -0.53 -13.93
C SER A 6 -0.31 0.83 -14.61
N ASN A 7 -1.39 1.52 -14.95
CA ASN A 7 -1.36 2.91 -15.45
C ASN A 7 -1.01 3.94 -14.35
N ARG A 8 -0.70 3.50 -13.12
CA ARG A 8 -0.45 4.39 -11.97
C ARG A 8 0.67 5.37 -12.23
N ARG A 9 1.74 4.94 -12.93
CA ARG A 9 2.87 5.81 -13.28
C ARG A 9 2.50 6.88 -14.32
N GLN A 10 1.47 6.64 -15.14
CA GLN A 10 0.97 7.59 -16.13
C GLN A 10 0.00 8.62 -15.51
N ARG A 11 -0.51 8.36 -14.31
CA ARG A 11 -1.40 9.28 -13.57
C ARG A 11 -0.66 10.24 -12.66
N LEU A 12 0.67 10.14 -12.58
CA LEU A 12 1.46 11.08 -11.82
C LEU A 12 1.47 12.45 -12.51
N PRO A 13 1.36 13.55 -11.76
CA PRO A 13 1.44 14.88 -12.32
C PRO A 13 2.87 15.19 -12.79
N ASP A 14 3.01 16.11 -13.74
CA ASP A 14 4.30 16.49 -14.32
C ASP A 14 5.31 17.00 -13.27
N ASP A 15 4.79 17.60 -12.18
CA ASP A 15 5.59 18.12 -11.06
C ASP A 15 5.94 17.06 -9.99
N TRP A 16 5.70 15.77 -10.26
CA TRP A 16 6.01 14.68 -9.34
C TRP A 16 7.44 14.68 -8.81
N PRO A 17 8.51 14.92 -9.62
CA PRO A 17 9.87 14.98 -9.09
C PRO A 17 10.05 16.08 -8.04
N THR A 18 9.39 17.23 -8.23
CA THR A 18 9.42 18.36 -7.29
C THR A 18 8.71 18.00 -5.99
N ARG A 19 7.52 17.38 -6.08
CA ARG A 19 6.75 16.92 -4.90
C ARG A 19 7.52 15.86 -4.12
N ARG A 20 8.12 14.90 -4.82
CA ARG A 20 8.98 13.86 -4.22
C ARG A 20 10.16 14.47 -3.48
N ALA A 21 10.86 15.43 -4.09
CA ALA A 21 11.98 16.12 -3.45
C ALA A 21 11.54 16.92 -2.22
N ALA A 22 10.38 17.59 -2.28
CA ALA A 22 9.82 18.33 -1.15
C ALA A 22 9.42 17.41 0.02
N ALA A 23 8.81 16.24 -0.25
CA ALA A 23 8.51 15.24 0.77
C ALA A 23 9.77 14.70 1.46
N LEU A 24 10.80 14.32 0.68
CA LEU A 24 12.08 13.85 1.23
C LEU A 24 12.77 14.91 2.09
N ARG A 25 12.77 16.18 1.65
CA ARG A 25 13.34 17.29 2.43
C ARG A 25 12.58 17.53 3.73
N ARG A 26 11.25 17.54 3.70
CA ARG A 26 10.39 17.67 4.89
C ARG A 26 10.69 16.57 5.90
N ASP A 27 10.89 15.35 5.42
CA ASP A 27 11.07 14.17 6.26
C ASP A 27 12.53 13.96 6.71
N GLY A 28 13.44 14.85 6.29
CA GLY A 28 14.88 14.80 6.62
C GLY A 28 15.61 13.64 5.95
N PHE A 29 15.15 13.19 4.78
CA PHE A 29 15.65 12.01 4.05
C PHE A 29 15.63 10.71 4.89
N ARG A 30 14.83 10.67 5.95
CA ARG A 30 14.70 9.54 6.86
C ARG A 30 13.29 8.98 6.79
N CYS A 31 13.17 7.66 6.89
CA CYS A 31 11.90 6.98 6.94
C CYS A 31 10.98 7.58 8.03
N VAL A 32 9.71 7.82 7.71
CA VAL A 32 8.72 8.35 8.67
C VAL A 32 7.93 7.27 9.37
N ALA A 33 8.05 6.01 8.92
CA ALA A 33 7.35 4.90 9.55
C ALA A 33 7.81 4.70 11.00
N LEU A 34 6.84 4.39 11.85
CA LEU A 34 7.08 4.06 13.25
C LEU A 34 7.39 2.57 13.40
N LEU A 35 8.38 2.28 14.23
CA LEU A 35 8.72 0.94 14.70
C LEU A 35 7.74 0.50 15.79
N ALA A 36 7.88 -0.73 16.27
CA ALA A 36 6.97 -1.31 17.27
C ALA A 36 7.03 -0.59 18.62
N ASP A 37 8.16 0.05 18.94
CA ASP A 37 8.39 0.89 20.12
C ASP A 37 7.85 2.32 19.97
N GLY A 38 7.33 2.68 18.80
CA GLY A 38 6.82 4.02 18.49
C GLY A 38 7.90 5.00 18.03
N GLU A 39 9.16 4.59 17.92
CA GLU A 39 10.22 5.44 17.37
C GLU A 39 10.20 5.46 15.84
N ARG A 40 10.70 6.55 15.25
CA ARG A 40 10.87 6.62 13.80
C ARG A 40 11.98 5.66 13.36
N CYS A 41 11.71 4.92 12.29
CA CYS A 41 12.72 4.12 11.62
C CYS A 41 13.97 4.97 11.30
N THR A 42 15.15 4.45 11.62
CA THR A 42 16.45 5.15 11.44
C THR A 42 16.96 5.10 10.00
N GLU A 43 16.37 4.24 9.17
CA GLU A 43 16.82 4.01 7.80
C GLU A 43 16.55 5.23 6.88
N PRO A 44 17.41 5.44 5.88
CA PRO A 44 17.19 6.47 4.87
C PRO A 44 15.92 6.17 4.06
N ALA A 45 15.20 7.23 3.71
CA ALA A 45 14.06 7.11 2.82
C ALA A 45 14.51 6.99 1.36
N THR A 46 14.17 5.87 0.72
CA THR A 46 14.44 5.60 -0.69
C THR A 46 13.24 5.93 -1.57
N ASP A 47 12.05 5.77 -1.01
CA ASP A 47 10.79 5.82 -1.72
C ASP A 47 9.87 6.88 -1.10
N VAL A 48 9.02 7.48 -1.93
CA VAL A 48 7.94 8.36 -1.49
C VAL A 48 6.65 7.73 -1.94
N ASP A 49 5.76 7.51 -0.99
CA ASP A 49 4.51 6.79 -1.19
C ASP A 49 3.35 7.61 -0.62
N HIS A 50 2.15 7.33 -1.12
CA HIS A 50 0.94 8.00 -0.66
C HIS A 50 0.52 7.46 0.71
N ILE A 51 0.01 8.30 1.62
CA ILE A 51 -0.54 7.85 2.90
C ILE A 51 -1.90 7.20 2.67
N VAL A 52 -2.78 7.92 1.96
CA VAL A 52 -4.07 7.45 1.48
C VAL A 52 -3.92 7.10 -0.01
N PRO A 53 -4.25 5.86 -0.42
CA PRO A 53 -4.19 5.47 -1.84
C PRO A 53 -5.13 6.31 -2.69
N GLY A 54 -4.67 6.75 -3.86
CA GLY A 54 -5.48 7.53 -4.79
C GLY A 54 -4.61 8.43 -5.67
N ASP A 55 -5.25 9.41 -6.29
CA ASP A 55 -4.60 10.41 -7.15
C ASP A 55 -4.46 11.77 -6.44
N ASP A 56 -4.49 11.77 -5.10
CA ASP A 56 -4.12 12.95 -4.29
C ASP A 56 -2.61 13.00 -4.09
N HIS A 57 -1.95 13.87 -4.85
CA HIS A 57 -0.51 14.08 -4.81
C HIS A 57 -0.09 15.26 -3.90
N ALA A 58 -0.96 15.74 -3.01
CA ALA A 58 -0.61 16.78 -2.05
C ALA A 58 0.52 16.32 -1.12
N LEU A 59 1.41 17.23 -0.73
CA LEU A 59 2.53 16.90 0.17
C LEU A 59 2.05 16.27 1.49
N THR A 60 0.90 16.70 1.99
CA THR A 60 0.26 16.13 3.19
C THR A 60 -0.13 14.67 3.04
N ASN A 61 -0.38 14.21 1.82
CA ASN A 61 -0.69 12.82 1.51
C ASN A 61 0.55 12.02 1.09
N LEU A 62 1.76 12.59 1.14
CA LEU A 62 2.99 11.89 0.81
C LEU A 62 3.79 11.57 2.08
N GLN A 63 4.41 10.40 2.11
CA GLN A 63 5.31 9.95 3.17
C GLN A 63 6.59 9.37 2.59
N SER A 64 7.73 9.71 3.20
CA SER A 64 9.04 9.16 2.84
C SER A 64 9.31 7.86 3.59
N LEU A 65 9.54 6.77 2.87
CA LEU A 65 9.71 5.43 3.43
C LEU A 65 11.03 4.81 2.96
N CYS A 66 11.63 3.97 3.80
CA CYS A 66 12.67 3.04 3.35
C CYS A 66 12.03 1.88 2.56
N SER A 67 12.84 1.18 1.77
CA SER A 67 12.41 0.08 0.90
C SER A 67 11.61 -1.00 1.63
N TRP A 68 12.00 -1.35 2.86
CA TRP A 68 11.31 -2.36 3.67
C TRP A 68 9.91 -1.93 4.08
N HIS A 69 9.76 -0.72 4.63
CA HIS A 69 8.46 -0.20 5.05
C HIS A 69 7.54 0.05 3.84
N HIS A 70 8.10 0.53 2.74
CA HIS A 70 7.38 0.71 1.48
C HIS A 70 6.85 -0.62 0.93
N ALA A 71 7.67 -1.66 0.89
CA ALA A 71 7.26 -3.00 0.45
C ALA A 71 6.15 -3.58 1.35
N ARG A 72 6.25 -3.39 2.67
CA ARG A 72 5.25 -3.84 3.64
C ARG A 72 3.91 -3.11 3.46
N LYS A 73 3.93 -1.80 3.24
CA LYS A 73 2.72 -1.02 2.92
C LYS A 73 2.09 -1.49 1.63
N SER A 74 2.87 -1.59 0.56
CA SER A 74 2.42 -2.09 -0.75
C SER A 74 1.77 -3.46 -0.65
N ALA A 75 2.36 -4.39 0.12
CA ALA A 75 1.79 -5.70 0.35
C ALA A 75 0.44 -5.61 1.08
N ARG A 76 0.34 -4.80 2.14
CA ARG A 76 -0.92 -4.61 2.89
C ARG A 76 -2.04 -4.07 1.99
N GLU A 77 -1.74 -3.09 1.15
CA GLU A 77 -2.70 -2.51 0.20
C GLU A 77 -3.11 -3.50 -0.87
N GLY A 78 -2.16 -4.25 -1.43
CA GLY A 78 -2.44 -5.32 -2.38
C GLY A 78 -3.37 -6.39 -1.78
N GLN A 79 -3.13 -6.78 -0.53
CA GLN A 79 -3.99 -7.72 0.20
C GLN A 79 -5.38 -7.15 0.44
N ALA A 80 -5.49 -5.87 0.83
CA ALA A 80 -6.78 -5.20 1.02
C ALA A 80 -7.57 -5.12 -0.30
N ALA A 81 -6.91 -4.75 -1.40
CA ALA A 81 -7.53 -4.71 -2.72
C ALA A 81 -7.97 -6.10 -3.21
N ASN A 82 -7.17 -7.13 -2.94
CA ASN A 82 -7.55 -8.51 -3.27
C ASN A 82 -8.75 -8.96 -2.44
N ARG A 83 -8.77 -8.71 -1.13
CA ARG A 83 -9.91 -9.00 -0.25
C ARG A 83 -11.18 -8.29 -0.71
N ALA A 84 -11.10 -7.02 -1.10
CA ALA A 84 -12.23 -6.27 -1.63
C ALA A 84 -12.78 -6.86 -2.95
N LYS A 85 -11.92 -7.49 -3.75
CA LYS A 85 -12.29 -8.20 -4.99
C LYS A 85 -12.75 -9.64 -4.77
N GLN A 86 -12.53 -10.21 -3.58
CA GLN A 86 -12.99 -11.56 -3.31
C GLN A 86 -14.52 -11.56 -3.34
N ARG A 87 -15.06 -12.20 -4.37
CA ARG A 87 -16.49 -12.50 -4.44
C ARG A 87 -16.81 -13.46 -3.29
N PRO A 88 -17.98 -13.35 -2.64
CA PRO A 88 -18.40 -14.37 -1.69
C PRO A 88 -18.25 -15.74 -2.33
N SER A 89 -17.58 -16.62 -1.61
CA SER A 89 -17.28 -17.97 -2.05
C SER A 89 -18.57 -18.62 -2.56
N ARG A 90 -18.57 -19.12 -3.80
CA ARG A 90 -19.64 -19.99 -4.32
C ARG A 90 -19.57 -21.39 -3.70
N ARG A 91 -18.88 -21.57 -2.58
CA ARG A 91 -18.82 -22.85 -1.89
C ARG A 91 -20.24 -23.20 -1.49
N ARG A 92 -20.76 -24.20 -2.18
CA ARG A 92 -22.03 -24.84 -1.85
C ARG A 92 -21.92 -25.28 -0.38
N PRO A 93 -22.90 -24.95 0.48
CA PRO A 93 -22.91 -25.47 1.84
C PRO A 93 -22.76 -26.99 1.79
N ASP A 94 -21.92 -27.53 2.67
CA ASP A 94 -21.73 -28.97 2.79
C ASP A 94 -23.12 -29.60 3.05
N LYS A 95 -23.49 -30.60 2.25
CA LYS A 95 -24.80 -31.26 2.43
C LYS A 95 -24.79 -31.94 3.80
N PRO A 96 -25.87 -31.83 4.61
CA PRO A 96 -25.95 -32.58 5.85
C PRO A 96 -25.79 -34.07 5.55
N HIS A 97 -25.00 -34.75 6.39
CA HIS A 97 -24.70 -36.16 6.18
C HIS A 97 -25.97 -36.99 6.48
N PRO A 98 -26.18 -38.14 5.79
CA PRO A 98 -27.43 -38.91 5.93
C PRO A 98 -27.76 -39.39 7.36
N GLY A 99 -26.80 -39.34 8.29
CA GLY A 99 -27.00 -39.70 9.71
C GLY A 99 -27.44 -38.57 10.64
N GLU A 100 -27.51 -37.32 10.16
CA GLU A 100 -27.92 -36.15 10.96
C GLU A 100 -29.41 -35.81 10.80
N VAL A 101 -30.14 -36.53 9.95
CA VAL A 101 -31.59 -36.39 9.80
C VAL A 101 -32.26 -37.41 10.72
N ARG A 102 -32.58 -37.00 11.96
CA ARG A 102 -33.33 -37.81 12.92
C ARG A 102 -34.66 -37.15 13.26
#